data_AF-A0A7D9L4L6-F1
#
_entry.id   AF-A0A7D9L4L6-F1
#
_cell.length_a   1.000
_cell.length_b   1.000
_cell.length_c   1.000
_cell.angle_alpha   90.00
_cell.angle_beta   90.00
_cell.angle_gamma   90.00
#
_symmetry.space_group_name_H-M   'P 1'
#
loop_
_entity.id
_entity.type
_entity.pdbx_description
1 polymer ?
#
loop_
_entity_poly.entity_id
_entity_poly.type
_entity_poly.pdbx_seq_one_letter_code
_entity_poly.pdbx_strand_id
1 'polypeptide(L)'
;MVNKLCPETTALIRLYKNETELSYRKIAARCEVSKSVVHKICNTKLRRKLVPKISNGRFGRPRCLNERDERLLLRAVKTLRKTSVNFSVKDVIQESGLDPSIAKRRTISLYLNRAGYHHLQARKKGLLSESDKKIRTKYARNAKKLLKDYPKFYTHDISFYLDGFHLFTNTIHLKQPCNRNRVC
;
A
#
# COMPACT_ATOMS: atom_id res chain seq x y z
N MET A 1 18.59 -23.56 -0.76
CA MET A 1 17.15 -23.59 -1.09
C MET A 1 16.63 -24.96 -0.69
N VAL A 2 15.57 -25.06 0.13
CA VAL A 2 15.00 -26.39 0.46
C VAL A 2 14.10 -26.76 -0.70
N ASN A 3 14.61 -27.58 -1.63
CA ASN A 3 13.81 -28.12 -2.72
C ASN A 3 12.72 -28.99 -2.09
N LYS A 4 11.49 -28.50 -2.15
CA LYS A 4 10.32 -29.26 -1.71
C LYS A 4 10.18 -30.43 -2.66
N LEU A 5 10.18 -31.65 -2.12
CA LEU A 5 9.97 -32.86 -2.91
C LEU A 5 8.61 -32.83 -3.62
N CYS A 6 8.56 -33.46 -4.79
CA CYS A 6 7.33 -33.70 -5.50
C CYS A 6 6.32 -34.44 -4.58
N PRO A 7 5.02 -34.07 -4.60
CA PRO A 7 4.00 -34.78 -3.85
C PRO A 7 3.94 -36.29 -4.20
N GLU A 8 4.18 -36.64 -5.46
CA GLU A 8 4.16 -38.01 -5.98
C GLU A 8 5.24 -38.89 -5.34
N THR A 9 6.48 -38.40 -5.29
CA THR A 9 7.58 -39.13 -4.63
C THR A 9 7.33 -39.30 -3.13
N THR A 10 6.70 -38.30 -2.50
CA THR A 10 6.29 -38.38 -1.10
C THR A 10 5.20 -39.45 -0.87
N ALA A 11 4.26 -39.58 -1.81
CA ALA A 11 3.21 -40.60 -1.78
C ALA A 11 3.80 -42.01 -2.00
N LEU A 12 4.69 -42.18 -2.99
CA LEU A 12 5.39 -43.43 -3.26
C LEU A 12 6.20 -43.93 -2.05
N ILE A 13 6.93 -43.04 -1.38
CA ILE A 13 7.69 -43.39 -0.16
C ILE A 13 6.75 -43.93 0.94
N ARG A 14 5.57 -43.32 1.10
CA ARG A 14 4.58 -43.77 2.10
C ARG A 14 3.94 -45.09 1.71
N LEU A 15 3.62 -45.27 0.43
CA LEU A 15 3.11 -46.51 -0.11
C LEU A 15 4.10 -47.65 0.15
N TYR A 16 5.36 -47.49 -0.25
CA TYR A 16 6.39 -48.50 0.00
C TYR A 16 6.55 -48.81 1.50
N LYS A 17 6.41 -47.82 2.39
CA LYS A 17 6.51 -48.08 3.82
C LYS A 17 5.32 -48.84 4.40
N ASN A 18 4.13 -48.67 3.83
CA ASN A 18 2.90 -49.32 4.31
C ASN A 18 2.70 -50.71 3.70
N GLU A 19 3.02 -50.89 2.43
CA GLU A 19 2.77 -52.13 1.67
C GLU A 19 3.94 -53.10 1.72
N THR A 20 5.16 -52.63 1.99
CA THR A 20 6.36 -53.47 2.01
C THR A 20 7.16 -53.30 3.29
N GLU A 21 7.78 -54.38 3.77
CA GLU A 21 8.69 -54.36 4.92
C GLU A 21 10.12 -53.89 4.56
N LEU A 22 10.24 -53.04 3.53
CA LEU A 22 11.53 -52.56 3.06
C LEU A 22 12.19 -51.61 4.08
N SER A 23 13.50 -51.74 4.21
CA SER A 23 14.29 -50.81 5.02
C SER A 23 14.33 -49.42 4.38
N TYR A 24 14.49 -48.37 5.20
CA TYR A 24 14.57 -47.00 4.70
C TYR A 24 15.68 -46.76 3.68
N ARG A 25 16.77 -47.55 3.70
CA ARG A 25 17.83 -47.48 2.68
C ARG A 25 17.37 -48.03 1.33
N LYS A 26 16.59 -49.12 1.32
CA LYS A 26 16.06 -49.71 0.09
C LYS A 26 14.99 -48.81 -0.54
N ILE A 27 14.12 -48.20 0.28
CA ILE A 27 13.13 -47.23 -0.18
C ILE A 27 13.82 -45.99 -0.77
N ALA A 28 14.87 -45.50 -0.11
CA ALA A 28 15.69 -44.39 -0.59
C ALA A 28 16.30 -44.65 -1.97
N ALA A 29 16.85 -45.85 -2.17
CA ALA A 29 17.42 -46.25 -3.46
C ALA A 29 16.35 -46.33 -4.57
N ARG A 30 15.17 -46.88 -4.28
CA ARG A 30 14.07 -47.01 -5.26
C ARG A 30 13.43 -45.68 -5.64
N CYS A 31 13.35 -44.74 -4.70
CA CYS A 31 12.74 -43.43 -4.92
C CYS A 31 13.78 -42.35 -5.26
N GLU A 32 15.05 -42.71 -5.43
CA GLU A 32 16.16 -41.79 -5.74
C GLU A 32 16.26 -40.59 -4.78
N VAL A 33 16.02 -40.84 -3.49
CA VAL A 33 16.07 -39.82 -2.44
C VAL A 33 17.02 -40.22 -1.33
N SER A 34 17.54 -39.24 -0.58
CA SER A 34 18.37 -39.58 0.58
C SER A 34 17.56 -40.31 1.67
N LYS A 35 18.19 -41.28 2.35
CA LYS A 35 17.63 -41.99 3.52
C LYS A 35 17.05 -41.03 4.55
N SER A 36 17.69 -39.88 4.76
CA SER A 36 17.28 -38.87 5.75
C SER A 36 15.90 -38.29 5.44
N VAL A 37 15.55 -38.15 4.16
CA VAL A 37 14.26 -37.64 3.72
C VAL A 37 13.20 -38.71 3.89
N VAL A 38 13.47 -39.95 3.47
CA VAL A 38 12.56 -41.09 3.71
C VAL A 38 12.21 -41.19 5.19
N HIS A 39 13.22 -41.14 6.06
CA HIS A 39 13.04 -41.17 7.50
C HIS A 39 12.15 -40.02 8.00
N LYS A 40 12.37 -38.78 7.53
CA LYS A 40 11.51 -37.63 7.86
C LYS A 40 10.06 -37.82 7.39
N ILE A 41 9.86 -38.32 6.18
CA ILE A 41 8.52 -38.52 5.59
C ILE A 41 7.75 -39.62 6.32
N CYS A 42 8.40 -40.75 6.59
CA CYS A 42 7.76 -41.89 7.28
C CYS A 42 7.45 -41.56 8.74
N ASN A 43 8.32 -40.81 9.43
CA ASN A 43 8.10 -40.45 10.84
C ASN A 43 7.17 -39.24 11.02
N THR A 44 6.90 -38.46 9.95
CA THR A 44 5.92 -37.37 10.02
C THR A 44 4.51 -37.94 9.91
N LYS A 45 3.83 -38.06 11.06
CA LYS A 45 2.43 -38.48 11.13
C LYS A 45 1.56 -37.68 10.15
N LEU A 46 0.72 -38.37 9.39
CA LEU A 46 -0.29 -37.79 8.50
C LEU A 46 -1.33 -37.07 9.38
N ARG A 47 -1.08 -35.79 9.71
CA ARG A 47 -2.05 -34.97 10.41
C ARG A 47 -3.25 -34.78 9.46
N ARG A 48 -4.39 -35.41 9.77
CA ARG A 48 -5.68 -35.10 9.16
C ARG A 48 -5.93 -33.60 9.35
N LYS A 49 -5.67 -32.79 8.33
CA LYS A 49 -5.86 -31.35 8.39
C LYS A 49 -7.36 -31.07 8.31
N LEU A 50 -8.06 -31.08 9.46
CA LEU A 50 -9.43 -30.54 9.53
C LEU A 50 -9.43 -29.01 9.43
N VAL A 51 -8.28 -28.37 9.70
CA VAL A 51 -8.03 -26.94 9.47
C VAL A 51 -6.60 -26.82 8.96
N PRO A 52 -6.31 -26.02 7.91
CA PRO A 52 -4.93 -25.70 7.58
C PRO A 52 -4.32 -25.02 8.81
N LYS A 53 -3.38 -25.72 9.48
CA LYS A 53 -2.49 -25.03 10.41
C LYS A 53 -1.86 -23.93 9.59
N ILE A 54 -2.18 -22.67 9.92
CA ILE A 54 -1.31 -21.54 9.65
C ILE A 54 0.03 -22.03 10.19
N SER A 55 0.91 -22.45 9.28
CA SER A 55 2.26 -22.79 9.66
C SER A 55 2.75 -21.56 10.38
N ASN A 56 3.04 -21.65 11.67
CA ASN A 56 3.85 -20.65 12.34
C ASN A 56 5.11 -20.57 11.47
N GLY A 57 5.13 -19.60 10.54
CA GLY A 57 6.24 -19.42 9.63
C GLY A 57 7.48 -19.34 10.48
N ARG A 58 8.64 -19.70 9.92
CA ARG A 58 9.90 -19.52 10.65
C ARG A 58 9.91 -18.08 11.16
N PHE A 59 9.82 -17.90 12.48
CA PHE A 59 9.85 -16.58 13.07
C PHE A 59 11.20 -16.01 12.67
N GLY A 60 11.16 -14.90 11.93
CA GLY A 60 12.38 -14.22 11.52
C GLY A 60 13.16 -13.73 12.74
N ARG A 61 14.36 -13.21 12.49
CA ARG A 61 15.12 -12.52 13.53
C ARG A 61 14.23 -11.44 14.18
N PRO A 62 14.25 -11.29 15.52
CA PRO A 62 13.49 -10.24 16.20
C PRO A 62 13.87 -8.86 15.65
N ARG A 63 12.91 -7.95 15.67
CA ARG A 63 13.11 -6.58 15.18
C ARG A 63 14.02 -5.81 16.14
N CYS A 64 14.81 -4.88 15.60
CA CYS A 64 15.65 -3.99 16.41
C CYS A 64 14.83 -2.98 17.23
N LEU A 65 13.67 -2.57 16.72
CA LEU A 65 12.79 -1.60 17.38
C LEU A 65 11.72 -2.36 18.17
N ASN A 66 11.54 -1.97 19.43
CA ASN A 66 10.46 -2.47 20.26
C ASN A 66 9.18 -1.66 20.02
N GLU A 67 8.02 -2.19 20.40
CA GLU A 67 6.73 -1.51 20.26
C GLU A 67 6.66 -0.19 21.04
N ARG A 68 7.43 -0.08 22.13
CA ARG A 68 7.56 1.17 22.88
C ARG A 68 8.30 2.24 22.07
N ASP A 69 9.42 1.87 21.44
CA ASP A 69 10.24 2.77 20.63
C ASP A 69 9.48 3.23 19.40
N GLU A 70 8.77 2.30 18.76
CA GLU A 70 7.86 2.58 17.65
C GLU A 70 6.82 3.66 18.03
N ARG A 71 6.21 3.54 19.22
CA ARG A 71 5.26 4.54 19.73
C ARG A 71 5.92 5.90 20.02
N LEU A 72 7.14 5.92 20.54
CA LEU A 72 7.88 7.16 20.80
C LEU A 72 8.19 7.89 19.49
N LEU A 73 8.64 7.16 18.45
CA LEU A 73 8.88 7.71 17.12
C LEU A 73 7.61 8.33 16.53
N LEU A 74 6.47 7.64 16.62
CA LEU A 74 5.20 8.19 16.11
C LEU A 74 4.74 9.44 16.84
N ARG A 75 5.00 9.53 18.16
CA ARG A 75 4.71 10.74 18.95
C ARG A 75 5.61 11.89 18.53
N ALA A 76 6.91 11.65 18.40
CA ALA A 76 7.89 12.64 17.94
C ALA A 76 7.51 13.23 16.57
N VAL A 77 7.09 12.38 15.62
CA VAL A 77 6.62 12.86 14.31
C VAL A 77 5.39 13.77 14.42
N LYS A 78 4.44 13.47 15.32
CA LYS A 78 3.27 14.32 15.55
C LYS A 78 3.65 15.66 16.17
N THR A 79 4.62 15.68 17.08
CA THR A 79 5.14 16.91 17.68
C THR A 79 5.85 17.75 16.62
N LEU A 80 6.80 17.16 15.89
CA LEU A 80 7.56 17.85 14.85
C LEU A 80 6.66 18.43 13.76
N ARG A 81 5.60 17.73 13.34
CA ARG A 81 4.63 18.29 12.38
C ARG A 81 3.93 19.57 12.84
N LYS A 82 3.86 19.84 14.14
CA LYS A 82 3.28 21.09 14.68
C LYS A 82 4.32 22.20 14.73
N THR A 83 5.57 21.86 15.04
CA THR A 83 6.64 22.83 15.29
C THR A 83 7.41 23.19 14.02
N SER A 84 7.72 22.20 13.18
CA SER A 84 8.54 22.34 11.97
C SER A 84 7.87 21.71 10.75
N VAL A 85 7.85 22.47 9.65
CA VAL A 85 7.28 21.99 8.36
C VAL A 85 8.19 20.92 7.73
N ASN A 86 9.51 21.09 7.89
CA ASN A 86 10.52 20.21 7.33
C ASN A 86 11.36 19.61 8.46
N PHE A 87 11.34 18.28 8.60
CA PHE A 87 12.17 17.57 9.56
C PHE A 87 12.69 16.26 8.94
N SER A 88 13.86 15.84 9.41
CA SER A 88 14.55 14.63 8.99
C SER A 88 14.36 13.50 9.99
N VAL A 89 14.78 12.28 9.60
CA VAL A 89 14.76 11.13 10.51
C VAL A 89 15.65 11.35 11.74
N LYS A 90 16.73 12.15 11.63
CA LYS A 90 17.59 12.47 12.77
C LYS A 90 16.84 13.31 13.81
N ASP A 91 16.09 14.29 13.34
CA ASP A 91 15.30 15.18 14.21
C ASP A 91 14.20 14.38 14.92
N VAL A 92 13.59 13.41 14.23
CA VAL A 92 12.62 12.48 14.85
C VAL A 92 13.26 11.65 15.96
N ILE A 93 14.49 11.18 15.77
CA ILE A 93 15.20 10.40 16.79
C ILE A 93 15.50 11.28 18.01
N GLN A 94 16.04 12.48 17.77
CA GLN A 94 16.35 13.44 18.82
C GLN A 94 15.11 13.83 19.63
N GLU A 95 14.01 14.16 18.96
CA GLU A 95 12.74 14.51 19.60
C GLU A 95 12.11 13.31 20.34
N SER A 96 12.31 12.08 19.83
CA SER A 96 11.80 10.88 20.51
C SER A 96 12.56 10.51 21.79
N GLY A 97 13.73 11.10 22.02
CA GLY A 97 14.62 10.76 23.14
C GLY A 97 15.21 9.35 23.06
N LEU A 98 15.15 8.71 21.88
CA LEU A 98 15.75 7.39 21.68
C LEU A 98 17.26 7.52 21.48
N ASP A 99 18.01 6.59 22.05
CA ASP A 99 19.44 6.50 21.78
C ASP A 99 19.67 6.15 20.29
N PRO A 100 20.42 6.97 19.53
CA PRO A 100 20.74 6.69 18.13
C PRO A 100 21.48 5.36 17.92
N SER A 101 22.06 4.75 18.97
CA SER A 101 22.71 3.45 18.90
C SER A 101 21.74 2.27 18.72
N ILE A 102 20.48 2.41 19.18
CA ILE A 102 19.47 1.33 19.22
C ILE A 102 19.20 0.76 17.82
N ALA A 103 19.03 1.65 16.85
CA ALA A 103 18.72 1.26 15.49
C ALA A 103 19.37 2.22 14.49
N LYS A 104 19.94 1.63 13.42
CA LYS A 104 20.46 2.41 12.30
C LYS A 104 19.37 3.31 11.71
N ARG A 105 19.73 4.51 11.26
CA ARG A 105 18.83 5.47 10.58
C ARG A 105 17.93 4.82 9.52
N ARG A 106 18.49 3.87 8.74
CA ARG A 106 17.74 3.13 7.71
C ARG A 106 16.59 2.31 8.29
N THR A 107 16.80 1.64 9.43
CA THR A 107 15.77 0.84 10.10
C THR A 107 14.59 1.70 10.52
N ILE A 108 14.88 2.88 11.09
CA ILE A 108 13.88 3.85 11.52
C ILE A 108 13.14 4.43 10.33
N SER A 109 13.85 4.77 9.24
CA SER A 109 13.21 5.22 7.99
C SER A 109 12.28 4.14 7.39
N LEU A 110 12.71 2.88 7.38
CA LEU A 110 11.86 1.77 6.92
C LEU A 110 10.60 1.60 7.78
N TYR A 111 10.76 1.74 9.10
CA TYR A 111 9.62 1.73 10.02
C TYR A 111 8.65 2.88 9.71
N LEU A 112 9.15 4.12 9.63
CA LEU A 112 8.34 5.30 9.33
C LEU A 112 7.62 5.17 7.97
N ASN A 113 8.29 4.63 6.96
CA ASN A 113 7.68 4.36 5.65
C ASN A 113 6.52 3.36 5.77
N ARG A 114 6.69 2.26 6.52
CA ARG A 114 5.62 1.28 6.78
C ARG A 114 4.46 1.88 7.57
N ALA A 115 4.75 2.83 8.46
CA ALA A 115 3.74 3.58 9.21
C ALA A 115 3.04 4.67 8.39
N GLY A 116 3.37 4.83 7.09
CA GLY A 116 2.74 5.78 6.18
C GLY A 116 3.44 7.15 6.08
N TYR A 117 4.59 7.32 6.74
CA TYR A 117 5.40 8.56 6.71
C TYR A 117 6.49 8.50 5.65
N HIS A 118 6.17 7.96 4.47
CA HIS A 118 7.10 7.94 3.36
C HIS A 118 7.23 9.34 2.75
N HIS A 119 8.42 9.66 2.24
CA HIS A 119 8.65 10.91 1.55
C HIS A 119 7.92 10.91 0.20
N LEU A 120 7.01 11.87 0.03
CA LEU A 120 6.33 12.12 -1.24
C LEU A 120 6.76 13.48 -1.79
N GLN A 121 7.13 13.50 -3.06
CA GLN A 121 7.33 14.77 -3.77
C GLN A 121 5.97 15.35 -4.13
N ALA A 122 5.63 16.51 -3.56
CA ALA A 122 4.44 17.24 -3.94
C ALA A 122 4.57 17.74 -5.39
N ARG A 123 3.50 17.63 -6.17
CA ARG A 123 3.46 18.24 -7.51
C ARG A 123 3.56 19.75 -7.36
N LYS A 124 4.46 20.38 -8.11
CA LYS A 124 4.56 21.84 -8.20
C LYS A 124 3.22 22.38 -8.73
N LYS A 125 2.54 23.19 -7.93
CA LYS A 125 1.35 23.94 -8.34
C LYS A 125 1.70 25.42 -8.29
N GLY A 126 1.09 26.20 -9.19
CA GLY A 126 1.20 27.66 -9.12
C GLY A 126 0.63 28.16 -7.79
N LEU A 127 1.29 29.15 -7.20
CA LEU A 127 0.78 29.82 -6.00
C LEU A 127 -0.53 30.51 -6.36
N LEU A 128 -1.59 30.20 -5.63
CA LEU A 128 -2.89 30.85 -5.79
C LEU A 128 -2.98 32.01 -4.82
N SER A 129 -3.32 33.19 -5.34
CA SER A 129 -3.70 34.32 -4.51
C SER A 129 -5.03 34.04 -3.80
N GLU A 130 -5.32 34.81 -2.75
CA GLU A 130 -6.57 34.65 -2.01
C GLU A 130 -7.81 35.00 -2.86
N SER A 131 -7.67 35.93 -3.81
CA SER A 131 -8.70 36.23 -4.81
C SER A 131 -8.94 35.06 -5.76
N ASP A 132 -7.88 34.43 -6.27
CA ASP A 132 -8.00 33.25 -7.15
C ASP A 132 -8.74 32.11 -6.45
N LYS A 133 -8.42 31.86 -5.17
CA LYS A 133 -9.11 30.85 -4.36
C LYS A 133 -10.61 31.14 -4.27
N LYS A 134 -11.00 32.39 -4.03
CA LYS A 134 -12.42 32.80 -3.96
C LYS A 134 -13.13 32.58 -5.31
N ILE A 135 -12.53 33.03 -6.41
CA ILE A 135 -13.09 32.86 -7.77
C ILE A 135 -13.27 31.38 -8.09
N ARG A 136 -12.23 30.58 -7.88
CA ARG A 136 -12.26 29.13 -8.15
C ARG A 136 -13.29 28.41 -7.28
N THR A 137 -13.40 28.77 -6.01
CA THR A 137 -14.38 28.16 -5.10
C THR A 137 -15.81 28.54 -5.48
N LYS A 138 -16.06 29.80 -5.86
CA LYS A 138 -17.37 30.24 -6.36
C LYS A 138 -17.76 29.51 -7.64
N TYR A 139 -16.83 29.41 -8.60
CA TYR A 139 -17.02 28.64 -9.82
C TYR A 139 -17.35 27.18 -9.52
N ALA A 140 -16.56 26.50 -8.68
CA ALA A 140 -16.78 25.10 -8.32
C ALA A 140 -18.14 24.86 -7.63
N ARG A 141 -18.58 25.78 -6.77
CA ARG A 141 -19.93 25.72 -6.15
C ARG A 141 -21.03 25.88 -7.18
N ASN A 142 -20.89 26.81 -8.12
CA ASN A 142 -21.87 27.03 -9.18
C ASN A 142 -21.93 25.85 -10.14
N ALA A 143 -20.77 25.34 -10.58
CA ALA A 143 -20.63 24.13 -11.38
C ALA A 143 -21.30 22.93 -10.71
N LYS A 144 -21.12 22.74 -9.40
CA LYS A 144 -21.77 21.65 -8.66
C LYS A 144 -23.29 21.79 -8.61
N LYS A 145 -23.84 23.02 -8.56
CA LYS A 145 -25.28 23.25 -8.65
C LYS A 145 -25.79 22.90 -10.05
N LEU A 146 -25.12 23.39 -11.09
CA LEU A 146 -25.45 23.07 -12.49
C LEU A 146 -25.42 21.55 -12.74
N LEU A 147 -24.46 20.82 -12.15
CA LEU A 147 -24.38 19.36 -12.28
C LEU A 147 -25.52 18.61 -11.58
N LYS A 148 -26.20 19.22 -10.60
CA LYS A 148 -27.42 18.62 -10.02
C LYS A 148 -28.57 18.68 -11.03
N ASP A 149 -28.71 19.82 -11.69
CA ASP A 149 -29.79 20.06 -12.65
C ASP A 149 -29.50 19.33 -13.98
N TYR A 150 -28.22 19.24 -14.35
CA TYR A 150 -27.73 18.62 -15.59
C TYR A 150 -26.56 17.66 -15.30
N PRO A 151 -26.83 16.40 -14.92
CA PRO A 151 -25.79 15.45 -14.49
C PRO A 151 -24.81 15.07 -15.60
N LYS A 152 -25.19 15.21 -16.87
CA LYS A 152 -24.37 14.88 -18.04
C LYS A 152 -23.60 16.08 -18.62
N PHE A 153 -23.71 17.26 -18.02
CA PHE A 153 -23.15 18.51 -18.52
C PHE A 153 -21.67 18.39 -18.93
N TYR A 154 -20.81 17.88 -18.04
CA TYR A 154 -19.37 17.75 -18.29
C TYR A 154 -18.98 16.63 -19.28
N THR A 155 -19.93 15.82 -19.73
CA THR A 155 -19.67 14.66 -20.61
C THR A 155 -20.20 14.83 -22.01
N HIS A 156 -21.35 15.51 -22.16
CA HIS A 156 -22.03 15.66 -23.46
C HIS A 156 -22.06 17.12 -23.94
N ASP A 157 -22.10 18.08 -23.00
CA ASP A 157 -22.34 19.48 -23.33
C ASP A 157 -21.06 20.34 -23.33
N ILE A 158 -19.93 19.75 -22.94
CA ILE A 158 -18.62 20.39 -23.05
C ILE A 158 -17.89 19.81 -24.26
N SER A 159 -18.05 20.46 -25.40
CA SER A 159 -17.16 20.26 -26.54
C SER A 159 -15.86 21.01 -26.28
N PHE A 160 -14.77 20.27 -26.04
CA PHE A 160 -13.43 20.85 -26.13
C PHE A 160 -13.15 21.12 -27.61
N TYR A 161 -13.25 22.39 -28.02
CA TYR A 161 -12.62 22.82 -29.26
C TYR A 161 -11.11 22.80 -29.03
N LEU A 162 -10.47 21.71 -29.44
CA LEU A 162 -9.01 21.60 -29.58
C LEU A 162 -8.59 22.27 -30.88
N ASP A 163 -8.88 23.56 -31.03
CA ASP A 163 -8.25 24.37 -32.06
C ASP A 163 -7.33 25.38 -31.39
N GLY A 164 -6.06 25.32 -31.80
CA GLY A 164 -5.04 26.25 -31.36
C GLY A 164 -5.45 27.66 -31.69
N PHE A 165 -5.26 28.55 -30.70
CA PHE A 165 -5.55 29.98 -30.75
C PHE A 165 -7.04 30.40 -30.68
N HIS A 166 -7.33 31.11 -29.58
CA HIS A 166 -8.53 31.90 -29.26
C HIS A 166 -9.68 31.18 -28.53
N LEU A 167 -9.74 31.42 -27.21
CA LEU A 167 -10.88 31.15 -26.33
C LEU A 167 -12.06 32.05 -26.72
N PHE A 168 -12.93 31.56 -27.62
CA PHE A 168 -14.33 32.01 -27.67
C PHE A 168 -15.19 30.94 -27.01
N THR A 169 -15.75 31.26 -25.85
CA THR A 169 -16.83 30.43 -25.29
C THR A 169 -18.04 30.58 -26.21
N ASN A 170 -18.37 29.54 -26.96
CA ASN A 170 -19.65 29.44 -27.64
C ASN A 170 -20.76 29.42 -26.57
N THR A 171 -21.33 30.58 -26.30
CA THR A 171 -22.57 30.76 -25.55
C THR A 171 -23.71 30.17 -26.36
N ILE A 172 -23.91 28.87 -26.25
CA ILE A 172 -25.14 28.21 -26.70
C ILE A 172 -25.87 27.80 -25.42
N HIS A 173 -27.03 28.44 -25.20
CA HIS A 173 -28.01 28.23 -24.11
C HIS A 173 -27.90 29.04 -22.81
N LEU A 174 -27.61 30.35 -22.88
CA LEU A 174 -28.22 31.31 -21.95
C LEU A 174 -28.79 32.51 -22.71
N LYS A 175 -29.94 32.31 -23.38
CA LYS A 175 -30.85 33.43 -23.63
C LYS A 175 -31.32 33.92 -22.26
N GLN A 176 -30.72 34.99 -21.76
CA GLN A 176 -31.39 35.78 -20.73
C GLN A 176 -32.68 36.34 -21.35
N PRO A 177 -33.86 36.22 -20.70
CA PRO A 177 -35.02 36.96 -21.16
C PRO A 177 -34.73 38.45 -20.98
N CYS A 178 -34.52 39.12 -22.11
CA CYS A 178 -34.37 40.56 -22.18
C CYS A 178 -35.68 41.20 -21.71
N ASN A 179 -35.70 41.76 -20.50
CA ASN A 179 -36.85 42.47 -19.97
C ASN A 179 -36.91 43.86 -20.64
N ARG A 180 -37.50 43.92 -21.83
CA ARG A 180 -37.89 45.17 -22.48
C ARG A 180 -39.11 45.73 -21.73
N ASN A 181 -38.86 46.39 -20.61
CA ASN A 181 -39.73 47.40 -20.01
C ASN A 181 -39.03 48.00 -18.79
N ARG A 182 -38.22 49.04 -19.03
CA ARG A 182 -38.05 50.17 -18.10
C ARG A 182 -37.51 51.35 -18.88
N VAL A 183 -38.44 52.27 -19.13
CA VAL A 183 -38.23 53.67 -19.48
C VAL A 183 -37.47 54.35 -18.35
N CYS A 184 -36.41 55.09 -18.70
CA CYS A 184 -35.99 56.41 -18.22
C CYS A 184 -34.70 56.78 -18.95
#